data_AF-A0A8C3M7C1-F1
#
_entry.id   AF-A0A8C3M7C1-F1
#
_cell.length_a   1.000
_cell.length_b   1.000
_cell.length_c   1.000
_cell.angle_alpha   90.00
_cell.angle_beta   90.00
_cell.angle_gamma   90.00
#
_symmetry.space_group_name_H-M   'P 1'
#
loop_
_entity.id
_entity.type
_entity.pdbx_description
1 polymer ?
#
loop_
_entity_poly.entity_id
_entity_poly.type
_entity_poly.pdbx_seq_one_letter_code
_entity_poly.pdbx_strand_id
1 'polypeptide(L)'
;MSLYFNVYFFPFWWLSTVVMLQLKYPVLSDYYKFILVTVMILTSLIEVIRLYLGYMGNLQEKVPELAGFWLLTLLLQLPVILFLLFNEGLNIQPLERSVNIIFALFLIFQVIAAFVTLKRMVNKLATHFHLNEFDRLEEHPVRHHYGPSKEENILPMASMGPC
;
A
#
# COMPACT_ATOMS: atom_id res chain seq x y z
N MET A 1 -2.42 -12.95 4.83
CA MET A 1 -2.69 -13.55 6.15
C MET A 1 -3.16 -12.55 7.20
N SER A 2 -2.47 -11.43 7.47
CA SER A 2 -2.93 -10.47 8.52
C SER A 2 -4.28 -9.82 8.22
N LEU A 3 -4.59 -9.56 6.95
CA LEU A 3 -5.85 -8.94 6.53
C LEU A 3 -7.06 -9.82 6.88
N TYR A 4 -6.91 -11.14 6.77
CA TYR A 4 -7.93 -12.12 7.13
C TYR A 4 -8.25 -12.08 8.64
N PHE A 5 -7.23 -11.90 9.47
CA PHE A 5 -7.42 -11.76 10.91
C PHE A 5 -8.20 -10.48 11.25
N ASN A 6 -7.91 -9.34 10.59
CA ASN A 6 -8.68 -8.10 10.82
C ASN A 6 -10.17 -8.26 10.50
N VAL A 7 -10.54 -9.00 9.44
CA VAL A 7 -11.95 -9.22 9.07
C VAL A 7 -12.74 -9.87 10.19
N TYR A 8 -12.16 -10.85 10.88
CA TYR A 8 -12.82 -11.52 12.01
C TYR A 8 -12.66 -10.77 13.34
N PHE A 9 -11.53 -10.10 13.54
CA PHE A 9 -11.26 -9.34 14.75
C PHE A 9 -12.11 -8.07 14.84
N PHE A 10 -12.38 -7.42 13.71
CA PHE A 10 -13.15 -6.18 13.65
C PHE A 10 -14.57 -6.26 14.26
N PRO A 11 -15.44 -7.23 13.90
CA PRO A 11 -16.76 -7.34 14.52
C PRO A 11 -16.67 -7.66 16.02
N PHE A 12 -15.64 -8.39 16.45
CA PHE A 12 -15.39 -8.65 17.87
C PHE A 12 -14.98 -7.37 18.61
N TRP A 13 -14.05 -6.59 18.06
CA TRP A 13 -13.64 -5.29 18.60
C TRP A 13 -14.82 -4.32 18.67
N TRP A 14 -15.65 -4.28 17.61
CA TRP A 14 -16.86 -3.46 17.54
C TRP A 14 -17.84 -3.80 18.66
N LEU A 15 -18.17 -5.09 18.80
CA LEU A 15 -19.09 -5.57 19.83
C LEU A 15 -18.56 -5.26 21.24
N SER A 16 -17.27 -5.51 21.47
CA SER A 16 -16.62 -5.17 22.75
C SER A 16 -16.75 -3.69 23.06
N THR A 17 -16.48 -2.81 22.09
CA THR A 17 -16.57 -1.36 22.28
C THR A 17 -18.01 -0.91 22.57
N VAL A 18 -19.01 -1.49 21.89
CA VAL A 18 -20.42 -1.20 22.13
C VAL A 18 -20.86 -1.63 23.53
N VAL A 19 -20.52 -2.87 23.94
CA VAL A 19 -20.86 -3.39 25.28
C VAL A 19 -20.24 -2.51 26.36
N MET A 20 -18.99 -2.11 26.20
CA MET A 20 -18.32 -1.24 27.18
C MET A 20 -18.89 0.16 27.23
N LEU A 21 -19.24 0.73 26.08
CA LEU A 21 -19.94 2.00 26.01
C LEU A 21 -21.27 1.95 26.77
N GLN A 22 -22.04 0.85 26.64
CA GLN A 22 -23.29 0.65 27.37
C GLN A 22 -23.08 0.57 28.89
N LEU A 23 -22.06 -0.18 29.33
CA LEU A 23 -21.75 -0.33 30.75
C LEU A 23 -21.35 0.99 31.42
N LYS A 24 -20.63 1.86 30.72
CA LYS A 24 -20.19 3.17 31.25
C LYS A 24 -21.08 4.35 30.88
N TYR A 25 -22.11 4.13 30.04
CA TYR A 25 -23.05 5.16 29.60
C TYR A 25 -23.64 6.04 30.72
N PRO A 26 -24.01 5.50 31.91
CA PRO A 26 -24.57 6.34 32.97
C PRO A 26 -23.54 7.18 33.72
N VAL A 27 -22.25 6.81 33.69
CA VAL A 27 -21.17 7.48 34.45
C VAL A 27 -20.39 8.45 33.59
N LEU A 28 -20.39 8.26 32.27
CA LEU A 28 -19.62 9.05 31.33
C LEU A 28 -20.29 10.41 31.08
N SER A 29 -19.48 11.46 30.89
CA SER A 29 -19.98 12.78 30.49
C SER A 29 -20.49 12.80 29.04
N ASP A 30 -21.48 13.63 28.74
CA ASP A 30 -22.18 13.64 27.44
C ASP A 30 -21.26 13.95 26.25
N TYR A 31 -20.24 14.80 26.44
CA TYR A 31 -19.28 15.08 25.38
C TYR A 31 -18.43 13.86 25.02
N TYR A 32 -18.03 13.04 25.99
CA TYR A 32 -17.29 11.81 25.73
C TYR A 32 -18.14 10.73 25.09
N LYS A 33 -19.45 10.67 25.40
CA LYS A 33 -20.38 9.78 24.69
C LYS A 33 -20.39 10.09 23.20
N PHE A 34 -20.52 11.38 22.85
CA PHE A 34 -20.52 11.82 21.46
C PHE A 34 -19.19 11.51 20.76
N ILE A 35 -18.06 11.77 21.42
CA ILE A 35 -16.73 11.45 20.90
C ILE A 35 -16.59 9.95 20.65
N LEU A 36 -16.95 9.09 21.59
CA LEU A 36 -16.82 7.64 21.45
C LEU A 36 -17.68 7.09 20.31
N VAL A 37 -18.94 7.53 20.19
CA VAL A 37 -19.83 7.13 19.09
C VAL A 37 -19.24 7.55 17.74
N THR A 38 -18.73 8.79 17.66
CA THR A 38 -18.09 9.32 16.46
C THR A 38 -16.84 8.51 16.10
N VAL A 39 -15.96 8.23 17.07
CA VAL A 39 -14.76 7.42 16.89
C VAL A 39 -15.12 6.01 16.43
N MET A 40 -16.17 5.40 17.00
CA MET A 40 -16.69 4.12 16.52
C MET A 40 -17.04 4.21 15.03
N ILE A 41 -17.97 5.09 14.64
CA ILE A 41 -18.41 5.20 13.23
C ILE A 41 -17.22 5.44 12.29
N LEU A 42 -16.35 6.38 12.67
CA LEU A 42 -15.17 6.73 11.87
C LEU A 42 -14.23 5.53 11.71
N THR A 43 -13.93 4.83 12.82
CA THR A 43 -13.07 3.64 12.82
C THR A 43 -13.65 2.52 11.98
N SER A 44 -14.97 2.34 12.00
CA SER A 44 -15.67 1.39 11.13
C SER A 44 -15.45 1.69 9.65
N LEU A 45 -15.68 2.95 9.25
CA LEU A 45 -15.53 3.36 7.86
C LEU A 45 -14.08 3.22 7.39
N ILE A 46 -13.12 3.66 8.22
CA ILE A 46 -11.69 3.53 7.90
C ILE A 46 -11.30 2.06 7.79
N GLU A 47 -11.77 1.19 8.69
CA GLU A 47 -11.51 -0.25 8.64
C GLU A 47 -11.97 -0.85 7.32
N VAL A 48 -13.20 -0.57 6.90
CA VAL A 48 -13.77 -1.11 5.65
C VAL A 48 -12.94 -0.68 4.44
N ILE A 49 -12.61 0.61 4.35
CA ILE A 49 -11.77 1.14 3.27
C ILE A 49 -10.38 0.50 3.33
N ARG A 50 -9.81 0.35 4.52
CA ARG A 50 -8.50 -0.25 4.72
C ARG A 50 -8.49 -1.72 4.28
N LEU A 51 -9.49 -2.50 4.65
CA LEU A 51 -9.63 -3.89 4.23
C LEU A 51 -9.74 -4.00 2.70
N TYR A 52 -10.51 -3.12 2.08
CA TYR A 52 -10.64 -3.05 0.61
C TYR A 52 -9.29 -2.74 -0.06
N LEU A 53 -8.60 -1.68 0.38
CA LEU A 53 -7.31 -1.27 -0.20
C LEU A 53 -6.23 -2.32 0.03
N GLY A 54 -6.18 -2.95 1.19
CA GLY A 54 -5.22 -4.01 1.46
C GLY A 54 -5.51 -5.28 0.65
N TYR A 55 -6.78 -5.59 0.36
CA TYR A 55 -7.14 -6.69 -0.53
C TYR A 55 -6.73 -6.38 -1.97
N MET A 56 -7.11 -5.21 -2.50
CA MET A 56 -6.77 -4.75 -3.84
C MET A 56 -5.24 -4.65 -4.02
N GLY A 57 -4.53 -4.00 -3.11
CA GLY A 57 -3.08 -3.80 -3.19
C GLY A 57 -2.29 -5.11 -3.09
N ASN A 58 -2.78 -6.10 -2.34
CA ASN A 58 -2.14 -7.40 -2.25
C ASN A 58 -2.43 -8.30 -3.46
N LEU A 59 -3.64 -8.26 -4.02
CA LEU A 59 -4.05 -9.16 -5.12
C LEU A 59 -3.68 -8.61 -6.51
N GLN A 60 -3.70 -7.29 -6.67
CA GLN A 60 -3.43 -6.63 -7.96
C GLN A 60 -2.01 -6.04 -8.04
N GLU A 61 -1.17 -6.25 -7.01
CA GLU A 61 0.18 -5.66 -6.85
C GLU A 61 0.24 -4.14 -7.09
N LYS A 62 -0.87 -3.44 -6.89
CA LYS A 62 -0.92 -2.01 -7.17
C LYS A 62 -0.34 -1.20 -6.02
N VAL A 63 0.77 -0.53 -6.33
CA VAL A 63 1.51 0.35 -5.41
C VAL A 63 0.64 1.45 -4.77
N PRO A 64 -0.21 2.20 -5.52
CA PRO A 64 -0.96 3.30 -4.91
C PRO A 64 -1.99 2.84 -3.86
N GLU A 65 -2.65 1.72 -4.07
CA GLU A 65 -3.65 1.16 -3.17
C GLU A 65 -3.00 0.66 -1.87
N LEU A 66 -1.82 0.04 -1.98
CA LEU A 66 -1.03 -0.39 -0.82
C LEU A 66 -0.47 0.81 -0.04
N ALA A 67 -0.06 1.88 -0.74
CA ALA A 67 0.34 3.13 -0.09
C ALA A 67 -0.85 3.77 0.65
N GLY A 68 -2.05 3.73 0.07
CA GLY A 68 -3.29 4.16 0.72
C GLY A 68 -3.58 3.36 1.99
N PHE A 69 -3.48 2.03 1.95
CA PHE A 69 -3.58 1.17 3.13
C PHE A 69 -2.60 1.60 4.23
N TRP A 70 -1.33 1.80 3.87
CA TRP A 70 -0.28 2.18 4.82
C TRP A 70 -0.53 3.58 5.42
N LEU A 71 -0.93 4.54 4.59
CA LEU A 71 -1.26 5.90 5.01
C LEU A 71 -2.47 5.94 5.93
N LEU A 72 -3.58 5.29 5.58
CA LEU A 72 -4.77 5.23 6.44
C LEU A 72 -4.44 4.60 7.80
N THR A 73 -3.58 3.58 7.81
CA THR A 73 -3.15 2.90 9.04
C THR A 73 -2.36 3.85 9.95
N LEU A 74 -1.37 4.56 9.41
CA LEU A 74 -0.54 5.47 10.20
C LEU A 74 -1.23 6.79 10.55
N LEU A 75 -1.99 7.37 9.62
CA LEU A 75 -2.51 8.71 9.77
C LEU A 75 -3.85 8.75 10.51
N LEU A 76 -4.71 7.76 10.29
CA LEU A 76 -6.05 7.76 10.88
C LEU A 76 -6.17 6.72 11.99
N GLN A 77 -5.72 5.49 11.74
CA GLN A 77 -5.93 4.41 12.70
C GLN A 77 -5.03 4.55 13.95
N LEU A 78 -3.78 4.98 13.76
CA LEU A 78 -2.82 5.11 14.87
C LEU A 78 -3.18 6.26 15.84
N PRO A 79 -3.56 7.48 15.40
CA PRO A 79 -3.98 8.52 16.34
C PRO A 79 -5.26 8.14 17.10
N VAL A 80 -6.20 7.45 16.44
CA VAL A 80 -7.43 6.98 17.07
C VAL A 80 -7.13 5.93 18.15
N ILE A 81 -6.27 4.95 17.87
CA ILE A 81 -5.92 3.93 18.88
C ILE A 81 -5.16 4.54 20.06
N LEU A 82 -4.27 5.51 19.80
CA LEU A 82 -3.59 6.27 20.85
C LEU A 82 -4.58 7.07 21.70
N PHE A 83 -5.54 7.76 21.07
CA PHE A 83 -6.58 8.49 21.79
C PHE A 83 -7.39 7.57 22.71
N LEU A 84 -7.79 6.40 22.22
CA LEU A 84 -8.52 5.40 23.00
C LEU A 84 -7.68 4.80 24.15
N LEU A 85 -6.36 4.78 24.03
CA LEU A 85 -5.46 4.15 25.00
C LEU A 85 -4.95 5.12 26.08
N PHE A 86 -4.71 6.38 25.73
CA PHE A 86 -4.08 7.38 26.60
C PHE A 86 -5.06 8.37 27.21
N ASN A 87 -6.30 8.44 26.71
CA ASN A 87 -7.28 9.38 27.26
C ASN A 87 -7.94 8.84 28.53
N GLU A 88 -7.37 9.17 29.69
CA GLU A 88 -7.88 8.80 31.01
C GLU A 88 -9.31 9.31 31.28
N GLY A 89 -9.73 10.39 30.60
CA GLY A 89 -11.08 10.95 30.70
C GLY A 89 -12.19 10.00 30.21
N LEU A 90 -11.85 8.95 29.46
CA LEU A 90 -12.80 7.93 29.00
C LEU A 90 -13.15 6.89 30.07
N ASN A 91 -12.55 6.98 31.26
CA ASN A 91 -12.65 5.99 32.33
C ASN A 91 -12.42 4.56 31.79
N ILE A 92 -11.24 4.38 31.20
CA ILE A 92 -10.91 3.20 30.38
C ILE A 92 -10.96 1.94 31.24
N GLN A 93 -11.86 1.02 30.91
CA GLN A 93 -11.95 -0.25 31.60
C GLN A 93 -10.79 -1.19 31.22
N PRO A 94 -10.36 -2.10 32.11
CA PRO A 94 -9.22 -2.99 31.85
C PRO A 94 -9.42 -3.88 30.62
N LEU A 95 -10.67 -4.25 30.30
CA LEU A 95 -11.00 -5.01 29.10
C LEU A 95 -10.95 -4.15 27.82
N GLU A 96 -11.43 -2.89 27.85
CA GLU A 96 -11.21 -1.95 26.72
C GLU A 96 -9.72 -1.75 26.45
N ARG A 97 -8.94 -1.56 27.51
CA ARG A 97 -7.49 -1.37 27.43
C ARG A 97 -6.80 -2.58 26.81
N SER A 98 -7.15 -3.79 27.25
CA SER A 98 -6.60 -5.04 26.71
C SER A 98 -6.88 -5.19 25.22
N VAL A 99 -8.14 -4.98 24.82
CA VAL A 99 -8.58 -5.08 23.42
C VAL A 99 -7.88 -4.04 22.54
N ASN A 100 -7.76 -2.80 23.00
CA ASN A 100 -7.06 -1.74 22.28
C ASN A 100 -5.54 -1.96 22.20
N ILE A 101 -4.91 -2.53 23.22
CA ILE A 101 -3.47 -2.92 23.18
C ILE A 101 -3.26 -4.01 22.14
N ILE A 102 -4.08 -5.05 22.14
CA ILE A 102 -3.98 -6.15 21.17
C ILE A 102 -4.13 -5.59 19.74
N PHE A 103 -5.12 -4.71 19.53
CA PHE A 103 -5.32 -4.07 18.25
C PHE A 103 -4.12 -3.19 17.86
N ALA A 104 -3.57 -2.40 18.78
CA ALA A 104 -2.39 -1.57 18.54
C ALA A 104 -1.16 -2.39 18.15
N LEU A 105 -0.89 -3.50 18.84
CA LEU A 105 0.21 -4.41 18.50
C LEU A 105 0.05 -4.99 17.10
N PHE A 106 -1.17 -5.41 16.75
CA PHE A 106 -1.46 -5.95 15.43
C PHE A 106 -1.32 -4.89 14.32
N LEU A 107 -1.69 -3.65 14.63
CA LEU A 107 -1.59 -2.50 13.75
C LEU A 107 -0.11 -2.11 13.51
N ILE A 108 0.73 -2.14 14.54
CA ILE A 108 2.19 -1.95 14.40
C ILE A 108 2.79 -3.02 13.47
N PHE A 109 2.43 -4.29 13.68
CA PHE A 109 2.88 -5.36 12.80
C PHE A 109 2.44 -5.14 11.34
N GLN A 110 1.20 -4.71 11.12
CA GLN A 110 0.70 -4.35 9.79
C GLN A 110 1.48 -3.21 9.15
N VAL A 111 1.81 -2.15 9.90
CA VAL A 111 2.60 -1.02 9.38
C VAL A 111 3.97 -1.50 8.88
N ILE A 112 4.65 -2.35 9.64
CA ILE A 112 5.96 -2.90 9.26
C ILE A 112 5.82 -3.78 8.02
N ALA A 113 4.87 -4.72 8.02
CA ALA A 113 4.66 -5.63 6.90
C ALA A 113 4.24 -4.90 5.61
N ALA A 114 3.34 -3.92 5.73
CA ALA A 114 2.90 -3.09 4.60
C ALA A 114 4.04 -2.22 4.07
N PHE A 115 4.88 -1.66 4.94
CA PHE A 115 6.06 -0.91 4.53
C PHE A 115 7.05 -1.78 3.73
N VAL A 116 7.35 -2.99 4.20
CA VAL A 116 8.23 -3.93 3.49
C VAL A 116 7.64 -4.29 2.13
N THR A 117 6.33 -4.53 2.07
CA THR A 117 5.64 -4.86 0.81
C THR A 117 5.67 -3.67 -0.15
N LEU A 118 5.43 -2.46 0.35
CA LEU A 118 5.47 -1.24 -0.45
C LEU A 118 6.86 -1.01 -1.05
N LYS A 119 7.93 -1.18 -0.25
CA LYS A 119 9.31 -1.08 -0.73
C LYS A 119 9.61 -2.10 -1.85
N ARG A 120 9.14 -3.34 -1.68
CA ARG A 120 9.31 -4.39 -2.70
C ARG A 120 8.56 -4.06 -4.00
N MET A 121 7.32 -3.58 -3.89
CA MET A 121 6.51 -3.26 -5.07
C MET A 121 7.04 -2.02 -5.81
N VAL A 122 7.51 -0.99 -5.09
CA VAL A 122 8.17 0.17 -5.72
C VAL A 122 9.43 -0.24 -6.48
N ASN A 123 10.23 -1.15 -5.91
CA ASN A 123 11.40 -1.68 -6.61
C ASN A 123 11.03 -2.47 -7.87
N LYS A 124 10.00 -3.34 -7.80
CA LYS A 124 9.48 -4.05 -8.99
C LYS A 124 9.02 -3.07 -10.07
N LEU A 125 8.30 -2.02 -9.66
CA LEU A 125 7.80 -0.99 -10.56
C LEU A 125 8.97 -0.27 -11.26
N ALA A 126 10.01 0.11 -10.52
CA ALA A 126 11.22 0.72 -11.08
C ALA A 126 11.92 -0.21 -12.09
N THR A 127 12.07 -1.50 -11.78
CA THR A 127 12.64 -2.48 -12.71
C THR A 127 11.81 -2.61 -13.98
N HIS A 128 10.48 -2.65 -13.86
CA HIS A 128 9.59 -2.79 -15.02
C HIS A 128 9.60 -1.54 -15.93
N PHE A 129 9.77 -0.35 -15.35
CA PHE A 129 9.96 0.87 -16.12
C PHE A 129 11.28 0.87 -16.89
N HIS A 130 12.39 0.48 -16.24
CA HIS A 130 13.69 0.41 -16.90
C HIS A 130 13.70 -0.62 -18.03
N LEU A 131 13.15 -1.82 -17.80
CA LEU A 131 13.06 -2.86 -18.84
C LEU A 131 12.21 -2.41 -20.03
N ASN A 132 11.07 -1.76 -19.78
CA ASN A 132 10.22 -1.24 -20.86
C ASN A 132 10.90 -0.09 -21.63
N GLU A 133 11.78 0.68 -20.98
CA GLU A 133 12.59 1.68 -21.66
C GLU A 133 13.63 1.01 -22.58
N PHE A 134 14.28 -0.07 -22.13
CA PHE A 134 15.18 -0.87 -22.97
C PHE A 134 14.47 -1.55 -24.15
N ASP A 135 13.33 -2.21 -23.93
CA ASP A 135 12.55 -2.85 -25.01
C ASP A 135 12.10 -1.82 -26.07
N ARG A 136 11.69 -0.61 -25.65
CA ARG A 136 11.36 0.48 -26.58
C ARG A 136 12.55 0.99 -27.37
N LEU A 137 13.76 0.94 -26.80
CA LEU A 137 14.99 1.29 -27.50
C LEU A 137 15.41 0.19 -28.50
N GLU A 138 15.13 -1.09 -28.20
CA GLU A 138 15.38 -2.20 -29.13
C GLU A 138 14.35 -2.27 -30.28
N GLU A 139 13.08 -1.92 -30.05
CA GLU A 139 12.03 -1.84 -31.08
C GLU A 139 12.22 -0.67 -32.08
N HIS A 140 13.08 0.30 -31.77
CA HIS A 140 13.64 1.20 -32.77
C HIS A 140 14.94 0.59 -33.29
N PRO A 141 14.93 -0.21 -34.37
CA PRO A 141 16.19 -0.56 -35.00
C PRO A 141 16.81 0.74 -35.44
N VAL A 142 17.91 1.12 -34.79
CA VAL A 142 18.84 2.10 -35.31
C VAL A 142 19.09 1.67 -36.74
N ARG A 143 18.50 2.39 -37.70
CA ARG A 143 18.88 2.28 -39.11
C ARG A 143 20.34 2.68 -39.14
N HIS A 144 21.23 1.71 -38.95
CA HIS A 144 22.60 1.82 -39.39
C HIS A 144 22.51 2.01 -40.90
N HIS A 145 22.57 3.27 -41.32
CA HIS A 145 22.88 3.64 -42.69
C HIS A 145 24.32 3.13 -42.92
N TYR A 146 24.43 1.87 -43.32
CA TYR A 146 25.64 1.36 -43.93
C TYR A 146 25.75 2.09 -45.27
N GLY A 147 26.54 3.16 -45.30
CA GLY A 147 26.91 3.81 -46.55
C GLY A 147 27.55 2.74 -47.44
N PRO A 148 27.17 2.65 -48.73
CA PRO A 148 27.76 1.66 -49.61
C PRO A 148 29.25 1.95 -49.74
N SER A 149 30.06 0.95 -49.39
CA SER A 149 31.45 0.84 -49.76
C SER A 149 31.57 1.03 -51.27
N LYS A 150 32.04 2.20 -51.71
CA LYS A 150 32.52 2.39 -53.08
C LYS A 150 33.83 1.62 -53.23
N GLU A 151 33.70 0.34 -53.49
CA GLU A 151 34.78 -0.49 -53.98
C GLU A 151 34.19 -1.36 -55.11
N GLU A 152 34.02 -0.75 -56.27
CA GLU A 152 33.69 -1.45 -57.50
C GLU A 152 34.67 -1.02 -58.61
N ASN A 153 35.67 -1.88 -58.80
CA ASN A 153 36.24 -2.30 -60.08
C ASN A 153 36.70 -1.23 -61.07
N ILE A 154 38.02 -0.97 -61.08
CA ILE A 154 38.73 -0.63 -62.31
C ILE A 154 39.82 -1.70 -62.51
N LEU A 155 39.61 -2.60 -63.48
CA LEU A 155 40.63 -3.44 -64.16
C LEU A 155 39.90 -4.32 -65.20
N PRO A 156 40.54 -4.77 -66.30
CA PRO A 156 41.40 -4.09 -67.27
C PRO A 156 40.84 -4.23 -68.71
N MET A 157 41.00 -3.23 -69.57
CA MET A 157 40.90 -3.44 -71.03
C MET A 157 42.31 -3.60 -71.60
N ALA A 158 42.66 -4.83 -71.96
CA ALA A 158 43.86 -5.15 -72.73
C ALA A 158 43.50 -6.02 -73.95
N SER A 159 44.27 -5.79 -75.02
CA SER A 159 44.25 -6.39 -76.36
C SER A 159 43.31 -5.71 -77.37
N MET A 160 43.69 -5.43 -78.62
CA MET A 160 44.92 -5.71 -79.37
C MET A 160 44.89 -4.90 -80.69
N GLY A 161 46.04 -4.48 -81.22
CA GLY A 161 46.15 -3.96 -82.60
C GLY A 161 47.54 -3.39 -82.93
N PRO A 162 48.37 -4.07 -83.74
CA PRO A 162 49.73 -3.64 -84.06
C PRO A 162 49.81 -2.74 -85.31
N CYS A 163 50.74 -1.79 -85.27
CA CYS A 163 51.48 -1.23 -86.40
C CYS A 163 52.98 -1.31 -86.05
#